data_AF-A0A7Y3MGR9-F1
#
_entry.id   AF-A0A7Y3MGR9-F1
#
_cell.length_a   1.000
_cell.length_b   1.000
_cell.length_c   1.000
_cell.angle_alpha   90.00
_cell.angle_beta   90.00
_cell.angle_gamma   90.00
#
_symmetry.space_group_name_H-M   'P 1'
#
loop_
_entity.id
_entity.type
_entity.pdbx_description
1 polymer ?
#
loop_
_entity_poly.entity_id
_entity_poly.type
_entity_poly.pdbx_seq_one_letter_code
_entity_poly.pdbx_strand_id
1 'polypeptide(L)'
;MEYRRLGNSGLKLSVLSFGSWVTFHSQFGDEVGRDTMQAAFEAGVNFFDNAEVYAGGESERLMGRVVKDLGWDRRDYVISTKLFWGLRRGPNMRNTLNRKYLMQAIDGSLERLGLDFVDLLFAHRADPDTPIEETVFAMHDIVSSGKALYWGT
;
A
#
# COMPACT_ATOMS: atom_id res chain seq x y z
N MET A 1 18.57 -6.44 -11.65
CA MET A 1 17.95 -5.24 -11.07
C MET A 1 18.98 -4.38 -10.34
N GLU A 2 18.91 -3.06 -10.44
CA GLU A 2 19.65 -2.13 -9.57
C GLU A 2 18.79 -1.75 -8.35
N TYR A 3 19.40 -1.64 -7.17
CA TYR A 3 18.71 -1.25 -5.92
C TYR A 3 19.29 0.03 -5.33
N ARG A 4 18.42 0.97 -4.95
CA ARG A 4 18.79 2.27 -4.36
C ARG A 4 18.05 2.52 -3.06
N ARG A 5 18.63 3.36 -2.20
CA ARG A 5 17.95 3.81 -0.97
C ARG A 5 16.74 4.67 -1.32
N LEU A 6 15.63 4.47 -0.61
CA LEU A 6 14.48 5.37 -0.67
C LEU A 6 14.80 6.64 0.11
N GLY A 7 15.20 7.70 -0.59
CA GLY A 7 15.67 8.93 0.04
C GLY A 7 16.84 8.67 0.99
N ASN A 8 16.75 9.23 2.20
CA ASN A 8 17.76 9.06 3.25
C ASN A 8 17.48 7.86 4.18
N SER A 9 16.43 7.08 3.94
CA SER A 9 16.08 5.90 4.75
C SER A 9 17.06 4.74 4.54
N GLY A 10 17.05 3.74 5.41
CA GLY A 10 17.84 2.51 5.23
C GLY A 10 17.25 1.53 4.19
N LEU A 11 15.99 1.73 3.81
CA LEU A 11 15.24 0.84 2.92
C LEU A 11 15.77 0.93 1.48
N LYS A 12 16.06 -0.22 0.86
CA LYS A 12 16.50 -0.31 -0.54
C LYS A 12 15.39 -0.87 -1.42
N LEU A 13 15.09 -0.16 -2.49
CA LEU A 13 14.08 -0.53 -3.48
C LEU A 13 14.74 -0.77 -4.83
N SER A 14 14.14 -1.66 -5.62
CA SER A 14 14.43 -1.76 -7.05
C SER A 14 14.17 -0.42 -7.72
N VAL A 15 15.03 -0.03 -8.67
CA VAL A 15 14.86 1.24 -9.41
C VAL A 15 13.58 1.30 -10.24
N LEU A 16 12.94 0.15 -10.45
CA LEU A 16 11.59 0.02 -11.00
C LEU A 16 10.67 -0.55 -9.92
N SER A 17 9.47 -0.01 -9.82
CA SER A 17 8.38 -0.53 -9.00
C SER A 17 7.28 -1.11 -9.86
N PHE A 18 6.51 -2.05 -9.32
CA PHE A 18 5.32 -2.58 -9.96
C PHE A 18 4.07 -1.97 -9.32
N GLY A 19 3.33 -1.14 -10.06
CA GLY A 19 2.10 -0.50 -9.58
C GLY A 19 0.84 -1.22 -10.07
N SER A 20 -0.20 -1.25 -9.22
CA SER A 20 -1.45 -1.97 -9.51
C SER A 20 -2.62 -1.08 -10.00
N TRP A 21 -2.38 0.22 -10.23
CA TRP A 21 -3.43 1.15 -10.65
C TRP A 21 -3.94 0.81 -12.06
N VAL A 22 -5.27 0.83 -12.25
CA VAL A 22 -6.00 0.53 -13.51
C VAL A 22 -5.91 -0.91 -14.00
N THR A 23 -4.82 -1.63 -13.72
CA THR A 23 -4.59 -2.98 -14.22
C THR A 23 -5.32 -4.02 -13.39
N PHE A 24 -5.01 -4.09 -12.10
CA PHE A 24 -5.50 -5.15 -11.21
C PHE A 24 -7.02 -5.08 -11.06
N HIS A 25 -7.69 -6.21 -11.28
CA HIS A 25 -9.15 -6.41 -11.23
C HIS A 25 -9.97 -5.66 -12.30
N SER A 26 -9.53 -4.50 -12.79
CA SER A 26 -10.27 -3.72 -13.79
C SER A 26 -9.93 -4.03 -15.26
N GLN A 27 -8.68 -4.33 -15.58
CA GLN A 27 -8.25 -4.65 -16.95
C GLN A 27 -7.67 -6.06 -17.07
N PHE A 28 -7.07 -6.56 -16.00
CA PHE A 28 -6.52 -7.91 -15.93
C PHE A 28 -7.46 -8.82 -15.15
N GLY A 29 -7.68 -10.02 -15.70
CA GLY A 29 -8.11 -11.14 -14.89
C GLY A 29 -7.00 -11.54 -13.92
N ASP A 30 -7.38 -12.23 -12.84
CA ASP A 30 -6.49 -12.60 -11.74
C ASP A 30 -5.20 -13.30 -12.21
N GLU A 31 -5.28 -14.17 -13.23
CA GLU A 31 -4.13 -14.88 -13.80
C GLU A 31 -3.09 -13.93 -14.41
N VAL A 32 -3.52 -12.95 -15.21
CA VAL A 32 -2.60 -11.98 -15.82
C VAL A 32 -1.97 -11.09 -14.75
N GLY A 33 -2.73 -10.71 -13.72
CA GLY A 33 -2.19 -9.99 -12.57
C GLY A 33 -1.12 -10.80 -11.82
N ARG A 34 -1.38 -12.09 -11.60
CA ARG A 34 -0.42 -13.03 -11.00
C ARG A 34 0.85 -13.16 -11.82
N ASP A 35 0.73 -13.46 -13.10
CA ASP A 35 1.87 -13.77 -13.96
C ASP A 35 2.76 -12.54 -14.21
N THR A 36 2.16 -11.36 -14.34
CA THR A 36 2.93 -10.11 -14.47
C THR A 36 3.66 -9.74 -13.19
N MET A 37 3.03 -9.95 -12.03
CA MET A 37 3.65 -9.74 -10.73
C MET A 37 4.79 -10.75 -10.48
N GLN A 38 4.59 -12.02 -10.85
CA GLN A 38 5.64 -13.04 -10.82
C GLN A 38 6.84 -12.68 -11.71
N ALA A 39 6.59 -12.31 -12.96
CA ALA A 39 7.65 -11.93 -13.89
C ALA A 39 8.44 -10.70 -13.39
N ALA A 40 7.77 -9.72 -12.78
CA ALA A 40 8.44 -8.56 -12.18
C ALA A 40 9.35 -8.98 -11.01
N PHE A 41 8.87 -9.84 -10.12
CA PHE A 41 9.64 -10.35 -8.99
C PHE A 41 10.86 -11.16 -9.44
N GLU A 42 10.68 -12.06 -10.41
CA GLU A 42 11.77 -12.86 -10.99
C GLU A 42 12.82 -12.00 -11.71
N ALA A 43 12.41 -10.84 -12.26
CA ALA A 43 13.33 -9.84 -12.81
C ALA A 43 14.06 -9.00 -11.73
N GLY A 44 13.74 -9.22 -10.45
CA GLY A 44 14.31 -8.56 -9.29
C GLY A 44 13.58 -7.31 -8.83
N VAL A 45 12.35 -7.04 -9.30
CA VAL A 45 11.52 -5.98 -8.69
C VAL A 45 11.15 -6.42 -7.28
N ASN A 46 11.50 -5.61 -6.29
CA ASN A 46 11.11 -5.86 -4.90
C ASN A 46 10.03 -4.89 -4.41
N PHE A 47 9.70 -3.82 -5.15
CA PHE A 47 8.74 -2.82 -4.68
C PHE A 47 7.41 -2.89 -5.44
N PHE A 48 6.33 -3.18 -4.71
CA PHE A 48 4.97 -3.33 -5.21
C PHE A 48 4.04 -2.28 -4.58
N ASP A 49 3.40 -1.46 -5.41
CA ASP A 49 2.60 -0.32 -4.97
C ASP A 49 1.11 -0.50 -5.23
N ASN A 50 0.30 -0.21 -4.20
CA ASN A 50 -1.15 -0.33 -4.22
C ASN A 50 -1.83 0.87 -3.53
N ALA A 51 -3.17 0.93 -3.51
CA ALA A 51 -3.93 1.90 -2.72
C ALA A 51 -5.30 1.33 -2.35
N GLU A 52 -5.85 1.74 -1.20
CA GLU A 52 -7.14 1.18 -0.74
C GLU A 52 -8.28 1.34 -1.74
N VAL A 53 -8.28 2.43 -2.51
CA VAL A 53 -9.37 2.78 -3.42
C VAL A 53 -9.26 2.04 -4.76
N TYR A 54 -8.11 1.47 -5.10
CA TYR A 54 -7.90 0.86 -6.40
C TYR A 54 -8.85 -0.34 -6.56
N ALA A 55 -9.68 -0.26 -7.61
CA ALA A 55 -10.78 -1.19 -7.85
C ALA A 55 -11.68 -1.43 -6.61
N GLY A 56 -11.92 -0.40 -5.79
CA GLY A 56 -12.77 -0.52 -4.60
C GLY A 56 -12.19 -1.43 -3.50
N GLY A 57 -10.87 -1.61 -3.48
CA GLY A 57 -10.16 -2.49 -2.54
C GLY A 57 -9.87 -3.88 -3.10
N GLU A 58 -10.39 -4.23 -4.29
CA GLU A 58 -10.08 -5.53 -4.92
C GLU A 58 -8.62 -5.62 -5.39
N SER A 59 -7.98 -4.49 -5.70
CA SER A 59 -6.56 -4.49 -6.08
C SER A 59 -5.64 -4.96 -4.95
N GLU A 60 -5.93 -4.56 -3.70
CA GLU A 60 -5.20 -5.04 -2.52
C GLU A 60 -5.46 -6.53 -2.28
N ARG A 61 -6.71 -6.99 -2.42
CA ARG A 61 -7.04 -8.41 -2.27
C ARG A 61 -6.33 -9.29 -3.29
N LEU A 62 -6.30 -8.86 -4.56
CA LEU A 62 -5.61 -9.59 -5.61
C LEU A 62 -4.10 -9.67 -5.31
N MET A 63 -3.46 -8.54 -4.99
CA MET A 63 -2.04 -8.50 -4.67
C MET A 63 -1.70 -9.41 -3.47
N GLY A 64 -2.48 -9.34 -2.39
CA GLY A 64 -2.33 -10.19 -1.22
C GLY A 64 -2.47 -11.69 -1.53
N ARG A 65 -3.48 -12.06 -2.33
CA ARG A 65 -3.65 -13.44 -2.81
C ARG A 65 -2.45 -13.90 -3.64
N VAL A 66 -1.99 -13.10 -4.60
CA VAL A 66 -0.87 -13.45 -5.48
C VAL A 66 0.41 -13.71 -4.68
N VAL A 67 0.76 -12.84 -3.74
CA VAL A 67 1.92 -13.04 -2.86
C VAL A 67 1.81 -14.37 -2.11
N LYS A 68 0.64 -14.63 -1.52
CA LYS A 68 0.37 -15.86 -0.75
C LYS A 68 0.45 -17.11 -1.63
N ASP A 69 -0.17 -17.09 -2.80
CA ASP A 69 -0.25 -18.22 -3.73
C ASP A 69 1.11 -18.54 -4.35
N LEU A 70 1.94 -17.53 -4.59
CA LEU A 70 3.33 -17.69 -5.05
C LEU A 70 4.31 -18.04 -3.92
N GLY A 71 3.88 -17.99 -2.66
CA GLY A 71 4.70 -18.35 -1.51
C GLY A 71 5.92 -17.45 -1.30
N TRP A 72 5.83 -16.16 -1.65
CA TRP A 72 6.94 -15.23 -1.44
C TRP A 72 7.21 -15.01 0.05
N ASP A 73 8.48 -15.00 0.44
CA ASP A 73 8.86 -14.66 1.81
C ASP A 73 8.61 -13.15 2.06
N ARG A 74 8.01 -12.80 3.19
CA ARG A 74 7.68 -11.42 3.55
C ARG A 74 8.90 -10.49 3.53
N ARG A 75 10.11 -11.05 3.72
CA ARG A 75 11.39 -10.31 3.74
C ARG A 75 11.91 -9.96 2.35
N ASP A 76 11.40 -10.61 1.30
CA ASP A 76 11.92 -10.48 -0.06
C ASP A 76 11.27 -9.33 -0.85
N TYR A 77 10.15 -8.80 -0.37
CA TYR A 77 9.42 -7.72 -1.05
C TYR A 77 9.06 -6.57 -0.10
N VAL A 78 8.87 -5.42 -0.71
CA VAL A 78 8.40 -4.16 -0.14
C VAL A 78 7.03 -3.88 -0.73
N ILE A 79 6.05 -3.63 0.12
CA ILE A 79 4.70 -3.29 -0.30
C ILE A 79 4.28 -1.92 0.24
N SER A 80 3.65 -1.12 -0.61
CA SER A 80 2.99 0.12 -0.20
C SER A 80 1.48 0.07 -0.40
N THR A 81 0.78 0.79 0.47
CA THR A 81 -0.59 1.22 0.20
C THR A 81 -0.75 2.72 0.46
N LYS A 82 -1.86 3.29 0.02
CA LYS A 82 -2.17 4.71 0.15
C LYS A 82 -3.60 4.90 0.62
N LEU A 83 -3.79 5.86 1.52
CA LEU A 83 -5.08 6.19 2.12
C LEU A 83 -5.44 7.64 1.82
N PHE A 84 -6.71 7.89 1.45
CA PHE A 84 -7.34 9.22 1.35
C PHE A 84 -8.81 9.09 0.94
N TRP A 85 -9.07 8.36 -0.15
CA TRP A 85 -10.32 8.45 -0.90
C TRP A 85 -11.49 7.75 -0.23
N GLY A 86 -11.24 6.79 0.66
CA GLY A 86 -12.25 6.03 1.38
C GLY A 86 -13.02 5.02 0.53
N LEU A 87 -13.26 3.83 1.08
CA LEU A 87 -14.17 2.84 0.50
C LEU A 87 -15.63 3.03 0.95
N ARG A 88 -15.85 3.80 2.02
CA ARG A 88 -17.17 3.99 2.63
C ARG A 88 -17.59 5.46 2.54
N ARG A 89 -18.90 5.68 2.42
CA ARG A 89 -19.48 7.02 2.55
C ARG A 89 -19.60 7.39 4.03
N GLY A 90 -19.40 8.66 4.34
CA GLY A 90 -19.55 9.21 5.69
C GLY A 90 -18.68 10.45 5.89
N PRO A 91 -19.02 11.32 6.86
CA PRO A 91 -18.33 12.60 7.06
C PRO A 91 -16.84 12.44 7.39
N ASN A 92 -16.45 11.33 8.01
CA ASN A 92 -15.06 11.07 8.44
C ASN A 92 -14.48 9.82 7.75
N MET A 93 -14.97 9.45 6.57
CA MET A 93 -14.63 8.16 5.94
C MET A 93 -14.16 8.27 4.50
N ARG A 94 -14.17 9.48 3.92
CA ARG A 94 -13.94 9.71 2.50
C ARG A 94 -13.22 11.04 2.29
N ASN A 95 -12.23 11.07 1.40
CA ASN A 95 -11.47 12.26 1.02
C ASN A 95 -10.85 12.98 2.23
N THR A 96 -10.20 12.24 3.11
CA THR A 96 -9.70 12.78 4.37
C THR A 96 -8.46 12.05 4.85
N LEU A 97 -7.64 12.74 5.64
CA LEU A 97 -6.52 12.19 6.41
C LEU A 97 -6.73 12.37 7.92
N ASN A 98 -7.97 12.58 8.37
CA ASN A 98 -8.25 12.64 9.80
C ASN A 98 -7.85 11.32 10.49
N ARG A 99 -7.49 11.42 11.77
CA ARG A 99 -6.99 10.30 12.57
C ARG A 99 -7.97 9.13 12.61
N LYS A 100 -9.28 9.40 12.73
CA LYS A 100 -10.29 8.34 12.79
C LYS A 100 -10.27 7.49 11.52
N TYR A 101 -10.23 8.15 10.36
CA TYR A 101 -10.16 7.47 9.09
C TYR A 101 -8.85 6.70 8.93
N LEU A 102 -7.70 7.33 9.14
CA LEU A 102 -6.39 6.70 8.94
C LEU A 102 -6.23 5.43 9.78
N MET A 103 -6.59 5.48 11.07
CA MET A 103 -6.49 4.33 11.98
C MET A 103 -7.39 3.16 11.58
N GLN A 104 -8.55 3.43 10.96
CA GLN A 104 -9.48 2.39 10.50
C GLN A 104 -9.14 1.88 9.09
N ALA A 105 -8.64 2.77 8.23
CA ALA A 105 -8.35 2.46 6.85
C ALA A 105 -7.09 1.61 6.70
N ILE A 106 -6.07 1.81 7.54
CA ILE A 106 -4.90 0.91 7.57
C ILE A 106 -5.30 -0.52 7.94
N ASP A 107 -6.16 -0.70 8.95
CA ASP A 107 -6.64 -2.03 9.36
C ASP A 107 -7.39 -2.72 8.22
N GLY A 108 -8.25 -1.97 7.51
CA GLY A 108 -8.92 -2.49 6.33
C GLY A 108 -7.97 -2.87 5.19
N SER A 109 -6.91 -2.09 4.95
CA SER A 109 -5.91 -2.40 3.93
C SER A 109 -5.11 -3.65 4.29
N LEU A 110 -4.67 -3.77 5.55
CA LEU A 110 -3.96 -4.96 6.05
C LEU A 110 -4.82 -6.23 5.94
N GLU A 111 -6.10 -6.14 6.28
CA GLU A 111 -7.07 -7.24 6.11
C GLU A 111 -7.16 -7.67 4.63
N ARG A 112 -7.31 -6.70 3.71
CA ARG A 112 -7.41 -7.02 2.27
C ARG A 112 -6.12 -7.59 1.70
N LEU A 113 -4.97 -7.05 2.11
CA LEU A 113 -3.66 -7.56 1.70
C LEU A 113 -3.31 -8.91 2.35
N GLY A 114 -3.97 -9.27 3.46
CA GLY A 114 -3.63 -10.45 4.25
C GLY A 114 -2.24 -10.33 4.89
N LEU A 115 -1.86 -9.13 5.34
CA LEU A 115 -0.55 -8.82 5.93
C LEU A 115 -0.70 -8.21 7.31
N ASP A 116 0.29 -8.43 8.19
CA ASP A 116 0.35 -7.78 9.51
C ASP A 116 0.84 -6.33 9.43
N PHE A 117 1.63 -6.00 8.40
CA PHE A 117 2.15 -4.66 8.16
C PHE A 117 2.48 -4.40 6.68
N VAL A 118 2.42 -3.13 6.28
CA VAL A 118 2.98 -2.64 5.01
C VAL A 118 4.35 -2.01 5.24
N ASP A 119 5.24 -2.03 4.25
CA ASP A 119 6.54 -1.37 4.41
C ASP A 119 6.37 0.15 4.37
N LEU A 120 5.54 0.65 3.44
CA LEU A 120 5.30 2.09 3.26
C LEU A 120 3.80 2.38 3.28
N LEU A 121 3.39 3.34 4.11
CA LEU A 121 2.04 3.92 4.07
C LEU A 121 2.09 5.34 3.49
N PHE A 122 1.37 5.60 2.41
CA PHE A 122 1.29 6.94 1.84
C PHE A 122 -0.01 7.66 2.19
N ALA A 123 0.10 8.96 2.48
CA ALA A 123 -1.02 9.87 2.26
C ALA A 123 -1.25 9.97 0.75
N HIS A 124 -2.37 9.47 0.24
CA HIS A 124 -2.58 9.39 -1.21
C HIS A 124 -2.70 10.78 -1.87
N ARG A 125 -3.10 11.79 -1.08
CA ARG A 125 -3.24 13.19 -1.49
C ARG A 125 -3.20 14.06 -0.25
N ALA A 126 -2.82 15.33 -0.40
CA ALA A 126 -2.96 16.32 0.66
C ALA A 126 -4.43 16.52 1.06
N ASP A 127 -4.67 16.71 2.35
CA ASP A 127 -5.98 17.05 2.91
C ASP A 127 -5.95 18.47 3.48
N PRO A 128 -6.61 19.46 2.84
CA PRO A 128 -6.66 20.82 3.34
C PRO A 128 -7.58 20.98 4.56
N ASP A 129 -8.47 20.02 4.83
CA ASP A 129 -9.48 20.09 5.89
C ASP A 129 -9.02 19.40 7.19
N THR A 130 -7.95 18.61 7.15
CA THR A 130 -7.32 18.02 8.33
C THR A 130 -6.04 18.77 8.69
N PRO A 131 -5.87 19.24 9.95
CA PRO A 131 -4.61 19.83 10.39
C PRO A 131 -3.43 18.89 10.15
N ILE A 132 -2.33 19.42 9.61
CA ILE A 132 -1.15 18.60 9.29
C ILE A 132 -0.60 17.86 10.52
N GLU A 133 -0.67 18.48 11.69
CA GLU A 133 -0.27 17.89 12.97
C GLU A 133 -1.05 16.60 13.27
N GLU A 134 -2.38 16.60 13.04
CA GLU A 134 -3.21 15.41 13.22
C GLU A 134 -2.81 14.28 12.27
N THR A 135 -2.58 14.62 11.00
CA THR A 135 -2.15 13.64 9.98
C THR A 135 -0.80 13.03 10.35
N VAL A 136 0.18 13.87 10.72
CA VAL A 136 1.53 13.43 11.09
C VAL A 136 1.51 12.53 12.31
N PHE A 137 0.77 12.89 13.37
CA PHE A 137 0.68 12.05 14.56
C PHE A 137 -0.10 10.75 14.31
N ALA A 138 -1.15 10.77 13.47
CA ALA A 138 -1.83 9.54 13.08
C ALA A 138 -0.90 8.59 12.30
N MET A 139 -0.16 9.10 11.32
CA MET A 139 0.83 8.31 10.57
C MET A 139 1.95 7.78 11.48
N HIS A 140 2.45 8.61 12.40
CA HIS A 140 3.45 8.21 13.39
C HIS A 140 2.95 7.07 14.30
N ASP A 141 1.70 7.15 14.77
CA ASP A 141 1.13 6.12 15.64
C ASP A 141 0.90 4.81 14.89
N ILE A 142 0.51 4.87 13.62
CA ILE A 142 0.41 3.68 12.76
C ILE A 142 1.77 2.99 12.66
N VAL A 143 2.85 3.76 12.40
CA VAL A 143 4.21 3.22 12.36
C VAL A 143 4.64 2.66 13.72
N SER A 144 4.40 3.41 14.80
CA SER A 144 4.77 3.00 16.17
C SER A 144 4.02 1.75 16.63
N SER A 145 2.81 1.52 16.12
CA SER A 145 2.03 0.31 16.36
C SER A 145 2.48 -0.90 15.53
N GLY A 146 3.44 -0.74 14.62
CA GLY A 146 3.97 -1.80 13.77
C GLY A 146 3.12 -2.12 12.55
N LYS A 147 2.03 -1.39 12.28
CA LYS A 147 1.13 -1.60 11.12
C LYS A 147 1.72 -1.08 9.80
N ALA A 148 2.69 -0.18 9.89
CA ALA A 148 3.55 0.24 8.78
C ALA A 148 5.00 0.39 9.27
N LEU A 149 6.01 0.18 8.41
CA LEU A 149 7.40 0.43 8.80
C LEU A 149 7.82 1.89 8.59
N TYR A 150 7.31 2.51 7.54
CA TYR A 150 7.53 3.92 7.21
C TYR A 150 6.24 4.55 6.68
N TRP A 151 6.21 5.88 6.61
CA TRP A 151 5.16 6.61 5.92
C TRP A 151 5.72 7.67 4.97
N GLY A 152 4.91 8.11 4.02
CA GLY A 152 5.25 9.13 3.04
C GLY A 152 4.05 9.92 2.54
N THR A 153 4.31 10.87 1.65
CA THR A 153 3.33 11.77 1.02
C THR A 153 3.43 11.72 -0.50
#